data_AF-A0A4Q2YSR6-F1
#
_entry.id   AF-A0A4Q2YSR6-F1
#
_cell.length_a   1.000
_cell.length_b   1.000
_cell.length_c   1.000
_cell.angle_alpha   90.00
_cell.angle_beta   90.00
_cell.angle_gamma   90.00
#
_symmetry.space_group_name_H-M   'P 1'
#
loop_
_entity.id
_entity.type
_entity.pdbx_description
1 polymer ?
#
loop_
_entity_poly.entity_id
_entity_poly.type
_entity_poly.pdbx_seq_one_letter_code
_entity_poly.pdbx_strand_id
1 'polypeptide(L)'
;MFMLEDDLASRTTDDRIAYTKKDFPKDWEQLQVETEVVRLVEDRDGDGKADFSSEYAAGMNTLLDGINSGVLARNGEVWCTNIPNLWHFSGLTADGKAEKRESLSFGYGVRYSYTGHDMHGLIIGPDGRLYFSFGDRGAHVTTKEGKVLAFSDEGAVFRCELDGSHMEVVAHGLRNPQELAFDKYGNLFTGDNDSDQGDRERWVYVVDGADSGWRVGWQHNPLGKNRNPWLADKLWQPHFDGQAAYILPPIANIPDGPSGLAYYPGTGLPTKYDDHFFLCGFKGSSARSAVSSWAVKPKGASFELVDEHVFIDSVQATDVAFGPDSKIYFSEWGEGWEGAGKGRLFRMWDPDTIKAAQVEEVRKLLA
;
A
#
# COMPACT_ATOMS: atom_id res chain seq x y z
N MET A 1 -4.07 -11.62 27.86
CA MET A 1 -4.83 -10.37 28.02
C MET A 1 -3.89 -9.16 28.04
N PHE A 2 -2.72 -9.25 28.72
CA PHE A 2 -1.71 -8.17 28.77
C PHE A 2 -1.16 -7.71 27.40
N MET A 3 -0.90 -8.63 26.47
CA MET A 3 -0.32 -8.32 25.15
C MET A 3 -1.11 -7.28 24.34
N LEU A 4 -2.45 -7.33 24.36
CA LEU A 4 -3.25 -6.35 23.63
C LEU A 4 -3.23 -4.98 24.29
N GLU A 5 -3.27 -4.93 25.63
CA GLU A 5 -3.22 -3.67 26.38
C GLU A 5 -1.86 -2.98 26.19
N ASP A 6 -0.78 -3.76 26.25
CA ASP A 6 0.58 -3.28 26.01
C ASP A 6 0.78 -2.81 24.56
N ASP A 7 0.26 -3.57 23.58
CA ASP A 7 0.30 -3.17 22.17
C ASP A 7 -0.46 -1.87 21.93
N LEU A 8 -1.70 -1.75 22.41
CA LEU A 8 -2.51 -0.53 22.29
C LEU A 8 -1.92 0.66 23.07
N ALA A 9 -1.21 0.40 24.18
CA ALA A 9 -0.52 1.43 24.94
C ALA A 9 0.73 1.96 24.23
N SER A 10 1.35 1.16 23.36
CA SER A 10 2.53 1.54 22.59
C SER A 10 2.30 2.79 21.75
N ARG A 11 3.24 3.75 21.83
CA ARG A 11 3.19 5.01 21.09
C ARG A 11 4.41 5.20 20.19
N THR A 12 5.48 4.46 20.43
CA THR A 12 6.76 4.57 19.72
C THR A 12 7.31 3.19 19.38
N THR A 13 8.30 3.12 18.49
CA THR A 13 9.03 1.88 18.22
C THR A 13 9.81 1.38 19.44
N ASP A 14 10.23 2.28 20.34
CA ASP A 14 10.91 1.91 21.57
C ASP A 14 9.97 1.23 22.56
N ASP A 15 8.72 1.72 22.67
CA ASP A 15 7.66 1.05 23.43
C ASP A 15 7.44 -0.36 22.86
N ARG A 16 7.39 -0.49 21.53
CA ARG A 16 7.29 -1.79 20.85
C ARG A 16 8.42 -2.73 21.22
N ILE A 17 9.67 -2.29 21.15
CA ILE A 17 10.81 -3.10 21.59
C ILE A 17 10.64 -3.53 23.05
N ALA A 18 10.25 -2.60 23.93
CA ALA A 18 10.15 -2.84 25.36
C ALA A 18 9.08 -3.90 25.69
N TYR A 19 7.85 -3.75 25.18
CA TYR A 19 6.80 -4.73 25.47
C TYR A 19 7.05 -6.06 24.76
N THR A 20 7.66 -6.07 23.56
CA THR A 20 8.03 -7.33 22.87
C THR A 20 8.99 -8.17 23.72
N LYS A 21 10.05 -7.55 24.24
CA LYS A 21 11.03 -8.25 25.09
C LYS A 21 10.44 -8.68 26.44
N LYS A 22 9.50 -7.88 26.97
CA LYS A 22 8.78 -8.19 28.21
C LYS A 22 7.85 -9.40 28.04
N ASP A 23 7.10 -9.44 26.95
CA ASP A 23 6.04 -10.43 26.70
C ASP A 23 6.60 -11.72 26.09
N PHE A 24 7.70 -11.63 25.33
CA PHE A 24 8.36 -12.76 24.66
C PHE A 24 9.86 -12.88 25.03
N PRO A 25 10.22 -12.99 26.33
CA PRO A 25 11.60 -12.90 26.79
C PRO A 25 12.54 -14.00 26.27
N LYS A 26 12.00 -15.08 25.71
CA LYS A 26 12.77 -16.21 25.16
C LYS A 26 12.70 -16.32 23.65
N ASP A 27 11.79 -15.61 23.00
CA ASP A 27 11.43 -15.84 21.60
C ASP A 27 11.57 -14.58 20.74
N TRP A 28 11.76 -13.39 21.32
CA TRP A 28 11.87 -12.15 20.55
C TRP A 28 13.01 -12.16 19.51
N GLU A 29 14.09 -12.93 19.75
CA GLU A 29 15.20 -13.10 18.80
C GLU A 29 14.79 -13.85 17.53
N GLN A 30 13.72 -14.67 17.58
CA GLN A 30 13.22 -15.39 16.40
C GLN A 30 12.72 -14.44 15.31
N LEU A 31 12.30 -13.24 15.68
CA LEU A 31 11.86 -12.19 14.76
C LEU A 31 13.00 -11.59 13.94
N GLN A 32 14.25 -11.97 14.24
CA GLN A 32 15.45 -11.50 13.53
C GLN A 32 16.07 -12.55 12.61
N VAL A 33 15.44 -13.72 12.51
CA VAL A 33 15.99 -14.85 11.73
C VAL A 33 15.73 -14.66 10.24
N GLU A 34 14.47 -14.47 9.87
CA GLU A 34 14.07 -14.29 8.48
C GLU A 34 14.29 -12.84 8.03
N THR A 35 14.68 -12.65 6.77
CA THR A 35 14.92 -11.33 6.20
C THR A 35 14.05 -11.07 5.00
N GLU A 36 13.57 -9.84 4.92
CA GLU A 36 12.94 -9.34 3.71
C GLU A 36 13.97 -9.06 2.61
N VAL A 37 13.54 -9.18 1.36
CA VAL A 37 14.41 -9.05 0.18
C VAL A 37 13.72 -8.22 -0.89
N VAL A 38 14.46 -7.32 -1.53
CA VAL A 38 14.12 -6.73 -2.83
C VAL A 38 14.88 -7.51 -3.90
N ARG A 39 14.18 -8.01 -4.93
CA ARG A 39 14.76 -8.77 -6.02
C ARG A 39 14.69 -8.00 -7.34
N LEU A 40 15.76 -8.09 -8.11
CA LEU A 40 15.74 -7.77 -9.53
C LEU A 40 15.27 -9.01 -10.29
N VAL A 41 14.33 -8.82 -11.22
CA VAL A 41 13.78 -9.88 -12.06
C VAL A 41 13.86 -9.43 -13.51
N GLU A 42 14.50 -10.24 -14.36
CA GLU A 42 14.85 -9.86 -15.73
C GLU A 42 14.46 -10.95 -16.72
N ASP A 43 14.11 -10.51 -17.93
CA ASP A 43 13.96 -11.30 -19.15
C ASP A 43 15.16 -10.95 -20.05
N ARG A 44 16.25 -11.72 -19.93
CA ARG A 44 17.53 -11.39 -20.56
C ARG A 44 17.62 -11.87 -22.00
N ASP A 45 16.87 -12.92 -22.36
CA ASP A 45 16.81 -13.43 -23.72
C ASP A 45 15.72 -12.76 -24.58
N GLY A 46 14.82 -11.99 -23.96
CA GLY A 46 13.79 -11.21 -24.63
C GLY A 46 12.60 -12.05 -25.12
N ASP A 47 12.43 -13.28 -24.63
CA ASP A 47 11.34 -14.17 -25.01
C ASP A 47 9.99 -13.79 -24.36
N GLY A 48 10.03 -12.85 -23.41
CA GLY A 48 8.87 -12.37 -22.70
C GLY A 48 8.63 -13.02 -21.35
N LYS A 49 9.52 -13.88 -20.88
CA LYS A 49 9.49 -14.53 -19.57
C LYS A 49 10.76 -14.18 -18.81
N ALA A 50 10.60 -13.92 -17.51
CA ALA A 50 11.77 -13.73 -16.68
C ALA A 50 12.61 -15.02 -16.63
N ASP A 51 13.89 -14.91 -16.96
CA ASP A 51 14.88 -15.99 -16.99
C ASP A 51 15.98 -15.81 -15.94
N PHE A 52 16.02 -14.64 -15.29
CA PHE A 52 17.01 -14.29 -14.29
C PHE A 52 16.39 -13.58 -13.10
N SER A 53 16.88 -13.92 -11.90
CA SER A 53 16.60 -13.17 -10.69
C SER A 53 17.85 -13.08 -9.82
N SER A 54 18.10 -11.89 -9.29
CA SER A 54 19.14 -11.64 -8.28
C SER A 54 18.56 -10.90 -7.09
N GLU A 55 19.24 -11.05 -5.95
CA GLU A 55 19.02 -10.19 -4.80
C GLU A 55 19.54 -8.79 -5.12
N TYR A 56 18.69 -7.77 -4.99
CA TYR A 56 19.07 -6.37 -5.12
C TYR A 56 19.43 -5.77 -3.75
N ALA A 57 18.61 -6.07 -2.73
CA ALA A 57 18.85 -5.68 -1.34
C ALA A 57 18.21 -6.69 -0.38
N ALA A 58 18.84 -6.89 0.79
CA ALA A 58 18.36 -7.77 1.86
C ALA A 58 18.83 -7.22 3.23
N GLY A 59 18.69 -7.99 4.31
CA GLY A 59 19.16 -7.60 5.64
C GLY A 59 18.23 -6.57 6.29
N MET A 60 16.93 -6.78 6.10
CA MET A 60 15.80 -6.17 6.78
C MET A 60 15.19 -7.27 7.65
N ASN A 61 15.77 -7.46 8.84
CA ASN A 61 15.46 -8.51 9.81
C ASN A 61 15.77 -8.06 11.25
N THR A 62 15.62 -6.78 11.55
CA THR A 62 15.66 -6.31 12.94
C THR A 62 14.39 -6.74 13.69
N LEU A 63 14.38 -6.57 15.01
CA LEU A 63 13.21 -6.89 15.84
C LEU A 63 11.95 -6.12 15.39
N LEU A 64 12.15 -4.93 14.84
CA LEU A 64 11.07 -4.04 14.42
C LEU A 64 10.63 -4.30 12.98
N ASP A 65 11.48 -4.95 12.18
CA ASP A 65 11.27 -5.06 10.75
C ASP A 65 10.00 -5.87 10.45
N GLY A 66 9.22 -5.36 9.50
CA GLY A 66 7.96 -5.96 9.07
C GLY A 66 8.07 -6.51 7.66
N ILE A 67 6.91 -6.67 7.00
CA ILE A 67 6.87 -7.16 5.62
C ILE A 67 7.35 -6.04 4.69
N ASN A 68 8.21 -6.36 3.73
CA ASN A 68 8.55 -5.43 2.68
C ASN A 68 7.38 -5.33 1.70
N SER A 69 6.64 -4.22 1.78
CA SER A 69 5.28 -4.15 1.24
C SER A 69 5.09 -3.07 0.16
N GLY A 70 6.19 -2.46 -0.32
CA GLY A 70 6.16 -1.52 -1.41
C GLY A 70 7.55 -1.26 -1.98
N VAL A 71 7.63 -1.14 -3.30
CA VAL A 71 8.88 -0.86 -4.02
C VAL A 71 8.61 0.10 -5.17
N LEU A 72 9.42 1.14 -5.28
CA LEU A 72 9.37 2.11 -6.37
C LEU A 72 10.77 2.28 -6.95
N ALA A 73 10.92 2.04 -8.24
CA ALA A 73 12.18 2.25 -8.96
C ALA A 73 12.05 3.43 -9.93
N ARG A 74 13.00 4.36 -9.89
CA ARG A 74 13.06 5.49 -10.83
C ARG A 74 14.50 5.95 -11.03
N ASN A 75 14.91 6.11 -12.29
CA ASN A 75 16.24 6.63 -12.66
C ASN A 75 17.42 5.91 -11.99
N GLY A 76 17.32 4.59 -11.80
CA GLY A 76 18.36 3.78 -11.15
C GLY A 76 18.39 3.87 -9.62
N GLU A 77 17.47 4.60 -9.01
CA GLU A 77 17.24 4.67 -7.57
C GLU A 77 16.00 3.84 -7.19
N VAL A 78 16.00 3.30 -5.97
CA VAL A 78 14.90 2.47 -5.47
C VAL A 78 14.48 2.95 -4.08
N TRP A 79 13.19 3.20 -3.90
CA TRP A 79 12.55 3.43 -2.60
C TRP A 79 11.78 2.18 -2.19
N CYS A 80 11.77 1.89 -0.89
CA CYS A 80 11.16 0.68 -0.36
C CYS A 80 10.54 0.95 1.01
N THR A 81 9.30 0.47 1.19
CA THR A 81 8.58 0.55 2.46
C THR A 81 8.72 -0.74 3.24
N ASN A 82 9.46 -0.65 4.35
CA ASN A 82 9.67 -1.75 5.28
C ASN A 82 9.79 -1.15 6.68
N ILE A 83 8.73 -1.26 7.48
CA ILE A 83 8.74 -0.72 8.85
C ILE A 83 10.00 -1.20 9.58
N PRO A 84 10.59 -0.40 10.48
CA PRO A 84 10.19 0.97 10.82
C PRO A 84 10.76 2.03 9.87
N ASN A 85 11.26 1.66 8.68
CA ASN A 85 12.03 2.52 7.79
C ASN A 85 11.33 2.79 6.45
N LEU A 86 11.50 4.01 5.95
CA LEU A 86 11.46 4.29 4.52
C LEU A 86 12.88 4.18 3.97
N TRP A 87 13.17 3.13 3.21
CA TRP A 87 14.50 2.90 2.65
C TRP A 87 14.67 3.59 1.30
N HIS A 88 15.88 4.08 1.07
CA HIS A 88 16.39 4.50 -0.23
C HIS A 88 17.66 3.75 -0.58
N PHE A 89 17.73 3.29 -1.82
CA PHE A 89 18.85 2.55 -2.38
C PHE A 89 19.36 3.27 -3.63
N SER A 90 20.69 3.39 -3.73
CA SER A 90 21.35 4.03 -4.87
C SER A 90 22.68 3.38 -5.22
N GLY A 91 23.08 3.52 -6.48
CA GLY A 91 24.25 2.86 -7.03
C GLY A 91 24.02 1.36 -7.25
N LEU A 92 24.83 0.79 -8.15
CA LEU A 92 24.75 -0.62 -8.50
C LEU A 92 26.15 -1.21 -8.50
N THR A 93 26.35 -2.27 -7.72
CA THR A 93 27.58 -3.07 -7.77
C THR A 93 27.67 -3.84 -9.10
N ALA A 94 28.86 -4.39 -9.41
CA ALA A 94 29.06 -5.18 -10.62
C ALA A 94 28.17 -6.43 -10.71
N ASP A 95 27.69 -6.95 -9.57
CA ASP A 95 26.77 -8.09 -9.46
C ASP A 95 25.29 -7.69 -9.36
N GLY A 96 24.96 -6.41 -9.52
CA GLY A 96 23.57 -5.96 -9.60
C GLY A 96 22.89 -5.70 -8.26
N LYS A 97 23.65 -5.46 -7.19
CA LYS A 97 23.13 -5.11 -5.85
C LYS A 97 23.17 -3.61 -5.61
N ALA A 98 22.29 -3.12 -4.74
CA ALA A 98 22.37 -1.75 -4.26
C ALA A 98 23.74 -1.49 -3.60
N GLU A 99 24.42 -0.42 -4.01
CA GLU A 99 25.71 -0.05 -3.42
C GLU A 99 25.52 0.68 -2.08
N LYS A 100 24.49 1.53 -2.00
CA LYS A 100 24.16 2.35 -0.82
C LYS A 100 22.74 2.09 -0.36
N ARG A 101 22.54 2.16 0.96
CA ARG A 101 21.25 2.09 1.64
C ARG A 101 21.17 3.21 2.68
N GLU A 102 20.13 4.04 2.62
CA GLU A 102 19.82 5.09 3.59
C GLU A 102 18.39 4.91 4.13
N SER A 103 18.20 5.08 5.44
CA SER A 103 16.86 5.27 6.02
C SER A 103 16.49 6.74 5.90
N LEU A 104 15.54 7.06 5.01
CA LEU A 104 15.06 8.43 4.80
C LEU A 104 14.16 8.90 5.95
N SER A 105 13.47 7.96 6.60
CA SER A 105 12.53 8.21 7.69
C SER A 105 12.38 6.96 8.55
N PHE A 106 12.27 7.15 9.87
CA PHE A 106 12.18 6.07 10.86
C PHE A 106 11.04 6.35 11.84
N GLY A 107 10.30 5.31 12.23
CA GLY A 107 9.31 5.39 13.32
C GLY A 107 7.93 4.80 13.00
N TYR A 108 7.82 3.95 11.98
CA TYR A 108 6.57 3.30 11.58
C TYR A 108 6.41 1.93 12.23
N GLY A 109 5.17 1.45 12.34
CA GLY A 109 4.88 0.15 12.95
C GLY A 109 5.13 0.16 14.46
N VAL A 110 4.54 1.13 15.17
CA VAL A 110 4.66 1.26 16.63
C VAL A 110 3.92 0.15 17.40
N ARG A 111 3.16 -0.70 16.68
CA ARG A 111 2.42 -1.86 17.21
C ARG A 111 2.69 -3.14 16.42
N TYR A 112 2.27 -4.29 16.95
CA TYR A 112 2.14 -5.55 16.22
C TYR A 112 0.79 -5.77 15.58
N SER A 113 -0.28 -5.16 16.11
CA SER A 113 -1.66 -5.17 15.58
C SER A 113 -1.74 -5.60 14.11
N TYR A 114 -2.61 -6.56 13.76
CA TYR A 114 -2.83 -7.08 12.40
C TYR A 114 -1.59 -7.02 11.46
N THR A 115 -0.73 -8.04 11.53
CA THR A 115 0.43 -8.19 10.64
C THR A 115 0.05 -7.95 9.18
N GLY A 116 0.83 -7.14 8.46
CA GLY A 116 0.54 -6.71 7.09
C GLY A 116 -0.17 -5.35 7.00
N HIS A 117 -0.49 -4.70 8.12
CA HIS A 117 -0.90 -3.29 8.18
C HIS A 117 0.33 -2.38 8.34
N ASP A 118 1.33 -2.62 7.50
CA ASP A 118 2.66 -2.01 7.58
C ASP A 118 2.71 -0.72 6.76
N MET A 119 3.85 -0.40 6.15
CA MET A 119 4.00 0.70 5.21
C MET A 119 3.87 0.19 3.78
N HIS A 120 3.14 0.91 2.94
CA HIS A 120 2.84 0.50 1.57
C HIS A 120 2.84 1.70 0.60
N GLY A 121 2.15 1.61 -0.55
CA GLY A 121 1.65 2.78 -1.26
C GLY A 121 2.66 3.73 -1.92
N LEU A 122 3.88 3.27 -2.25
CA LEU A 122 4.92 4.16 -2.77
C LEU A 122 4.60 4.68 -4.18
N ILE A 123 4.39 5.99 -4.31
CA ILE A 123 4.13 6.64 -5.59
C ILE A 123 4.74 8.04 -5.64
N ILE A 124 5.24 8.46 -6.81
CA ILE A 124 5.63 9.86 -7.02
C ILE A 124 4.44 10.62 -7.58
N GLY A 125 4.04 11.68 -6.87
CA GLY A 125 2.94 12.53 -7.28
C GLY A 125 3.27 13.41 -8.49
N PRO A 126 2.26 14.05 -9.08
CA PRO A 126 2.43 15.01 -10.18
C PRO A 126 3.23 16.26 -9.76
N ASP A 127 3.36 16.50 -8.45
CA ASP A 127 4.20 17.55 -7.86
C ASP A 127 5.69 17.15 -7.74
N GLY A 128 6.04 15.91 -8.13
CA GLY A 128 7.40 15.38 -8.06
C GLY A 128 7.82 14.88 -6.68
N ARG A 129 6.92 14.86 -5.70
CA ARG A 129 7.18 14.44 -4.33
C ARG A 129 6.84 12.97 -4.13
N LEU A 130 7.49 12.33 -3.15
CA LEU A 130 7.23 10.93 -2.80
C LEU A 130 6.06 10.85 -1.84
N TYR A 131 5.08 10.01 -2.15
CA TYR A 131 3.95 9.66 -1.31
C TYR A 131 4.07 8.19 -0.90
N PHE A 132 3.63 7.89 0.30
CA PHE A 132 3.54 6.53 0.82
C PHE A 132 2.49 6.46 1.92
N SER A 133 1.98 5.26 2.15
CA SER A 133 0.94 5.02 3.12
C SER A 133 1.42 4.09 4.22
N PHE A 134 0.71 4.07 5.34
CA PHE A 134 0.87 3.05 6.37
C PHE A 134 -0.45 2.74 7.05
N GLY A 135 -0.57 1.50 7.53
CA GLY A 135 -1.73 1.01 8.26
C GLY A 135 -1.74 1.41 9.74
N ASP A 136 -2.77 0.95 10.44
CA ASP A 136 -3.10 1.30 11.81
C ASP A 136 -2.20 0.67 12.89
N ARG A 137 -1.11 -0.01 12.47
CA ARG A 137 0.07 -0.20 13.32
C ARG A 137 0.72 1.13 13.71
N GLY A 138 0.43 2.19 12.96
CA GLY A 138 0.67 3.58 13.29
C GLY A 138 2.13 4.00 13.19
N ALA A 139 2.35 5.30 13.40
CA ALA A 139 3.64 5.93 13.26
C ALA A 139 3.95 6.95 14.37
N HIS A 140 5.22 7.05 14.73
CA HIS A 140 5.80 8.11 15.54
C HIS A 140 7.14 8.51 14.96
N VAL A 141 7.11 9.50 14.08
CA VAL A 141 8.25 9.88 13.24
C VAL A 141 8.78 11.24 13.67
N THR A 142 10.10 11.37 13.78
CA THR A 142 10.77 12.67 13.83
C THR A 142 11.28 13.01 12.44
N THR A 143 10.81 14.10 11.84
CA THR A 143 11.24 14.54 10.51
C THR A 143 12.71 14.98 10.53
N LYS A 144 13.34 15.09 9.35
CA LYS A 144 14.71 15.61 9.22
C LYS A 144 14.84 17.03 9.79
N GLU A 145 13.76 17.80 9.80
CA GLU A 145 13.64 19.15 10.36
C GLU A 145 13.32 19.17 11.87
N GLY A 146 13.16 18.02 12.53
CA GLY A 146 12.92 17.91 13.96
C GLY A 146 11.45 18.04 14.40
N LYS A 147 10.49 18.03 13.46
CA LYS A 147 9.06 17.99 13.78
C LYS A 147 8.67 16.55 14.14
N VAL A 148 7.81 16.38 15.15
CA VAL A 148 7.24 15.07 15.48
C VAL A 148 5.88 14.92 14.79
N LEU A 149 5.70 13.82 14.05
CA LEU A 149 4.44 13.36 13.47
C LEU A 149 4.03 12.07 14.20
N ALA A 150 2.95 12.15 14.99
CA ALA A 150 2.48 11.04 15.83
C ALA A 150 1.05 10.65 15.45
N PHE A 151 0.93 9.55 14.72
CA PHE A 151 -0.31 8.93 14.27
C PHE A 151 -0.32 7.49 14.76
N SER A 152 -0.22 7.30 16.07
CA SER A 152 -0.11 5.97 16.63
C SER A 152 -1.38 5.18 16.38
N ASP A 153 -2.58 5.76 16.54
CA ASP A 153 -3.85 5.02 16.56
C ASP A 153 -4.54 4.85 15.21
N GLU A 154 -3.88 5.16 14.10
CA GLU A 154 -4.49 5.21 12.77
C GLU A 154 -3.46 5.02 11.66
N GLY A 155 -3.92 4.60 10.49
CA GLY A 155 -3.17 4.68 9.25
C GLY A 155 -3.27 6.06 8.62
N ALA A 156 -2.28 6.39 7.80
CA ALA A 156 -2.20 7.69 7.13
C ALA A 156 -1.45 7.60 5.80
N VAL A 157 -1.53 8.70 5.04
CA VAL A 157 -0.71 8.95 3.85
C VAL A 157 0.22 10.11 4.14
N PHE A 158 1.51 9.89 3.98
CA PHE A 158 2.54 10.93 4.12
C PHE A 158 3.11 11.32 2.76
N ARG A 159 3.72 12.49 2.71
CA ARG A 159 4.47 13.02 1.56
C ARG A 159 5.77 13.65 2.00
N CYS A 160 6.84 13.48 1.22
CA CYS A 160 8.13 14.14 1.42
C CYS A 160 8.84 14.39 0.08
N GLU A 161 9.96 15.12 0.11
CA GLU A 161 10.89 15.13 -1.01
C GLU A 161 11.52 13.74 -1.22
N LEU A 162 12.11 13.51 -2.40
CA LEU A 162 12.73 12.21 -2.73
C LEU A 162 13.89 11.83 -1.78
N ASP A 163 14.51 12.82 -1.14
CA ASP A 163 15.55 12.65 -0.12
C ASP A 163 15.00 12.53 1.31
N GLY A 164 13.69 12.48 1.49
CA GLY A 164 13.01 12.37 2.78
C GLY A 164 12.84 13.70 3.55
N SER A 165 13.32 14.82 3.03
CA SER A 165 13.10 16.14 3.65
C SER A 165 11.65 16.62 3.46
N HIS A 166 11.26 17.62 4.25
CA HIS A 166 9.94 18.28 4.20
C HIS A 166 8.75 17.31 4.34
N MET A 167 8.90 16.31 5.22
CA MET A 167 7.87 15.31 5.46
C MET A 167 6.62 15.89 6.13
N GLU A 168 5.45 15.56 5.60
CA GLU A 168 4.15 15.99 6.10
C GLU A 168 3.07 14.91 5.94
N VAL A 169 1.97 15.08 6.68
CA VAL A 169 0.77 14.26 6.54
C VAL A 169 -0.11 14.84 5.43
N VAL A 170 -0.60 13.98 4.55
CA VAL A 170 -1.61 14.32 3.54
C VAL A 170 -3.00 14.02 4.09
N ALA A 171 -3.25 12.79 4.52
CA ALA A 171 -4.53 12.38 5.11
C ALA A 171 -4.28 11.33 6.21
N HIS A 172 -5.23 11.20 7.13
CA HIS A 172 -5.18 10.23 8.23
C HIS A 172 -6.56 9.61 8.50
N GLY A 173 -6.70 8.82 9.55
CA GLY A 173 -7.94 8.10 9.88
C GLY A 173 -8.24 6.95 8.91
N LEU A 174 -7.21 6.40 8.26
CA LEU A 174 -7.28 5.20 7.43
C LEU A 174 -6.97 3.96 8.28
N ARG A 175 -7.32 2.75 7.82
CA ARG A 175 -7.00 1.50 8.53
C ARG A 175 -5.78 0.81 7.93
N ASN A 176 -5.87 0.40 6.68
CA ASN A 176 -4.79 -0.25 5.95
C ASN A 176 -4.87 0.10 4.45
N PRO A 177 -4.48 1.33 4.08
CA PRO A 177 -4.42 1.79 2.70
C PRO A 177 -3.21 1.18 1.98
N GLN A 178 -3.35 -0.01 1.38
CA GLN A 178 -2.21 -0.78 0.85
C GLN A 178 -1.59 -0.20 -0.42
N GLU A 179 -2.33 0.53 -1.25
CA GLU A 179 -1.75 1.12 -2.46
C GLU A 179 -2.38 2.46 -2.81
N LEU A 180 -1.60 3.33 -3.45
CA LEU A 180 -1.98 4.68 -3.82
C LEU A 180 -1.96 4.85 -5.34
N ALA A 181 -3.00 5.47 -5.90
CA ALA A 181 -3.00 5.84 -7.31
C ALA A 181 -3.53 7.25 -7.54
N PHE A 182 -2.78 8.01 -8.35
CA PHE A 182 -3.25 9.26 -8.91
C PHE A 182 -4.05 9.03 -10.18
N ASP A 183 -5.16 9.75 -10.35
CA ASP A 183 -5.77 9.91 -11.67
C ASP A 183 -4.97 10.89 -12.54
N LYS A 184 -5.39 11.04 -13.81
CA LYS A 184 -4.76 11.99 -14.76
C LYS A 184 -4.87 13.47 -14.37
N TYR A 185 -5.68 13.81 -13.37
CA TYR A 185 -5.89 15.16 -12.88
C TYR A 185 -5.13 15.43 -11.57
N GLY A 186 -4.43 14.43 -11.03
CA GLY A 186 -3.69 14.54 -9.77
C GLY A 186 -4.54 14.33 -8.53
N ASN A 187 -5.74 13.75 -8.66
CA ASN A 187 -6.52 13.29 -7.51
C ASN A 187 -5.97 11.96 -7.00
N LEU A 188 -5.72 11.85 -5.70
CA LEU A 188 -5.15 10.67 -5.08
C LEU A 188 -6.25 9.77 -4.51
N PHE A 189 -6.18 8.47 -4.79
CA PHE A 189 -7.14 7.48 -4.31
C PHE A 189 -6.45 6.28 -3.67
N THR A 190 -7.18 5.59 -2.79
CA THR A 190 -6.74 4.33 -2.18
C THR A 190 -7.93 3.43 -1.87
N GLY A 191 -7.69 2.12 -1.86
CA GLY A 191 -8.57 1.14 -1.22
C GLY A 191 -8.14 0.95 0.23
N ASP A 192 -9.07 1.07 1.18
CA ASP A 192 -8.81 0.93 2.60
C ASP A 192 -9.63 -0.20 3.21
N ASN A 193 -8.97 -1.06 4.00
CA ASN A 193 -9.56 -2.28 4.55
C ASN A 193 -10.59 -1.98 5.66
N ASP A 194 -11.54 -2.90 5.85
CA ASP A 194 -12.64 -2.84 6.83
C ASP A 194 -12.19 -3.26 8.24
N SER A 195 -13.06 -3.34 9.24
CA SER A 195 -12.73 -3.77 10.61
C SER A 195 -12.88 -5.27 10.86
N ASP A 196 -13.24 -6.07 9.85
CA ASP A 196 -13.64 -7.48 9.98
C ASP A 196 -14.87 -7.72 10.89
N GLN A 197 -15.71 -6.69 11.13
CA GLN A 197 -16.84 -6.76 12.08
C GLN A 197 -18.22 -6.58 11.43
N GLY A 198 -18.29 -6.67 10.10
CA GLY A 198 -19.51 -6.55 9.30
C GLY A 198 -19.71 -5.19 8.63
N ASP A 199 -18.72 -4.31 8.74
CA ASP A 199 -18.51 -3.20 7.82
C ASP A 199 -17.96 -3.69 6.47
N ARG A 200 -17.54 -2.74 5.62
CA ARG A 200 -17.02 -3.01 4.28
C ARG A 200 -15.86 -2.09 3.98
N GLU A 201 -15.01 -2.56 3.10
CA GLU A 201 -13.81 -1.90 2.57
C GLU A 201 -14.23 -0.66 1.80
N ARG A 202 -13.29 0.28 1.70
CA ARG A 202 -13.61 1.67 1.39
C ARG A 202 -12.79 2.14 0.21
N TRP A 203 -13.44 2.72 -0.80
CA TRP A 203 -12.76 3.54 -1.80
C TRP A 203 -12.68 4.97 -1.30
N VAL A 204 -11.46 5.46 -1.08
CA VAL A 204 -11.23 6.74 -0.41
C VAL A 204 -10.59 7.74 -1.38
N TYR A 205 -11.13 8.95 -1.41
CA TYR A 205 -10.46 10.11 -1.99
C TYR A 205 -9.52 10.70 -0.95
N VAL A 206 -8.22 10.61 -1.20
CA VAL A 206 -7.17 11.06 -0.28
C VAL A 206 -6.96 12.55 -0.50
N VAL A 207 -7.56 13.37 0.36
CA VAL A 207 -7.51 14.83 0.31
C VAL A 207 -6.59 15.36 1.40
N ASP A 208 -5.84 16.41 1.08
CA ASP A 208 -4.99 17.13 2.04
C ASP A 208 -5.82 17.59 3.27
N GLY A 209 -5.40 17.16 4.46
CA GLY A 209 -6.04 17.42 5.74
C GLY A 209 -7.23 16.54 6.08
N ALA A 210 -7.55 15.51 5.28
CA ALA A 210 -8.69 14.64 5.54
C ALA A 210 -8.45 13.69 6.72
N ASP A 211 -9.48 13.50 7.54
CA ASP A 211 -9.61 12.42 8.53
C ASP A 211 -10.69 11.44 8.05
N SER A 212 -10.31 10.19 7.78
CA SER A 212 -11.24 9.15 7.33
C SER A 212 -11.90 8.38 8.50
N GLY A 213 -11.68 8.81 9.74
CA GLY A 213 -12.42 8.40 10.94
C GLY A 213 -11.98 7.11 11.63
N TRP A 214 -11.12 6.29 11.01
CA TRP A 214 -10.63 5.05 11.61
C TRP A 214 -9.73 5.33 12.81
N ARG A 215 -9.87 4.52 13.85
CA ARG A 215 -8.93 4.43 14.98
C ARG A 215 -8.82 2.96 15.38
N VAL A 216 -7.62 2.48 15.70
CA VAL A 216 -7.37 1.08 16.09
C VAL A 216 -8.21 0.65 17.30
N GLY A 217 -8.61 1.59 18.16
CA GLY A 217 -9.54 1.34 19.27
C GLY A 217 -10.92 0.83 18.83
N TRP A 218 -11.34 1.10 17.59
CA TRP A 218 -12.54 0.54 16.98
C TRP A 218 -12.40 -0.97 16.73
N GLN A 219 -11.22 -1.42 16.28
CA GLN A 219 -10.92 -2.84 16.09
C GLN A 219 -11.07 -3.63 17.40
N HIS A 220 -10.65 -3.03 18.52
CA HIS A 220 -10.55 -3.69 19.81
C HIS A 220 -11.49 -3.12 20.87
N ASN A 221 -12.68 -2.63 20.46
CA ASN A 221 -13.57 -1.93 21.38
C ASN A 221 -13.95 -2.81 22.60
N PRO A 222 -13.64 -2.40 23.84
CA PRO A 222 -13.82 -3.23 25.03
C PRO A 222 -15.29 -3.49 25.38
N LEU A 223 -16.21 -2.67 24.84
CA LEU A 223 -17.65 -2.84 25.02
C LEU A 223 -18.30 -3.72 23.95
N GLY A 224 -17.48 -4.27 23.04
CA GLY A 224 -17.88 -5.14 21.94
C GLY A 224 -18.45 -4.39 20.73
N LYS A 225 -18.61 -5.10 19.60
CA LYS A 225 -19.05 -4.53 18.31
C LYS A 225 -20.33 -3.69 18.37
N ASN A 226 -21.28 -4.06 19.24
CA ASN A 226 -22.57 -3.35 19.37
C ASN A 226 -22.45 -1.95 19.99
N ARG A 227 -21.29 -1.63 20.59
CA ARG A 227 -20.96 -0.32 21.16
C ARG A 227 -19.71 0.27 20.52
N ASN A 228 -19.38 -0.19 19.32
CA ASN A 228 -18.30 0.34 18.50
C ASN A 228 -18.81 1.56 17.70
N PRO A 229 -18.37 2.80 17.98
CA PRO A 229 -18.79 4.00 17.24
C PRO A 229 -18.59 3.89 15.73
N TRP A 230 -17.50 3.22 15.29
CA TRP A 230 -17.27 2.92 13.88
C TRP A 230 -18.47 2.29 13.19
N LEU A 231 -19.05 1.27 13.84
CA LEU A 231 -20.21 0.52 13.33
C LEU A 231 -21.53 1.19 13.66
N ALA A 232 -21.69 1.67 14.90
CA ALA A 232 -22.93 2.25 15.41
C ALA A 232 -23.29 3.56 14.70
N ASP A 233 -22.29 4.41 14.47
CA ASP A 233 -22.45 5.71 13.80
C ASP A 233 -22.22 5.62 12.29
N LYS A 234 -21.94 4.40 11.78
CA LYS A 234 -21.76 4.08 10.35
C LYS A 234 -20.69 4.95 9.68
N LEU A 235 -19.56 5.13 10.35
CA LEU A 235 -18.44 5.97 9.85
C LEU A 235 -17.78 5.36 8.61
N TRP A 236 -17.92 4.04 8.41
CA TRP A 236 -17.42 3.30 7.24
C TRP A 236 -18.28 3.44 5.97
N GLN A 237 -19.49 4.00 6.08
CA GLN A 237 -20.40 4.12 4.94
C GLN A 237 -20.11 5.38 4.12
N PRO A 238 -20.38 5.34 2.80
CA PRO A 238 -20.47 6.54 1.99
C PRO A 238 -21.44 7.55 2.59
N HIS A 239 -21.29 8.80 2.18
CA HIS A 239 -22.02 9.91 2.78
C HIS A 239 -23.55 9.68 2.84
N PHE A 240 -24.14 10.00 3.99
CA PHE A 240 -25.58 10.04 4.22
C PHE A 240 -25.98 11.20 5.14
N ASP A 241 -27.24 11.63 5.05
CA ASP A 241 -27.76 12.73 5.87
C ASP A 241 -27.68 12.39 7.38
N GLY A 242 -27.02 13.25 8.15
CA GLY A 242 -26.83 13.07 9.59
C GLY A 242 -25.58 12.28 9.97
N GLN A 243 -24.72 11.94 9.00
CA GLN A 243 -23.39 11.37 9.29
C GLN A 243 -22.52 12.37 10.06
N ALA A 244 -21.59 11.85 10.85
CA ALA A 244 -20.66 12.67 11.61
C ALA A 244 -19.87 13.62 10.69
N ALA A 245 -19.93 14.92 10.99
CA ALA A 245 -19.34 15.96 10.13
C ALA A 245 -17.82 16.13 10.28
N TYR A 246 -17.17 15.40 11.20
CA TYR A 246 -15.73 15.51 11.45
C TYR A 246 -14.89 14.59 10.56
N ILE A 247 -15.52 13.69 9.80
CA ILE A 247 -14.83 12.77 8.88
C ILE A 247 -15.08 13.17 7.42
N LEU A 248 -14.13 12.82 6.56
CA LEU A 248 -14.38 12.69 5.13
C LEU A 248 -14.79 11.24 4.84
N PRO A 249 -16.06 10.96 4.52
CA PRO A 249 -16.51 9.59 4.27
C PRO A 249 -15.92 9.04 2.97
N PRO A 250 -15.85 7.71 2.82
CA PRO A 250 -15.41 7.11 1.57
C PRO A 250 -16.37 7.44 0.43
N ILE A 251 -15.87 7.37 -0.80
CA ILE A 251 -16.68 7.54 -2.02
C ILE A 251 -17.69 6.39 -2.15
N ALA A 252 -17.22 5.16 -1.91
CA ALA A 252 -18.02 3.94 -2.01
C ALA A 252 -17.48 2.86 -1.07
N ASN A 253 -18.34 1.88 -0.77
CA ASN A 253 -17.85 0.59 -0.28
C ASN A 253 -17.54 -0.33 -1.46
N ILE A 254 -16.36 -0.94 -1.42
CA ILE A 254 -15.80 -1.74 -2.51
C ILE A 254 -15.80 -3.24 -2.16
N PRO A 255 -15.33 -4.13 -3.06
CA PRO A 255 -15.06 -5.51 -2.72
C PRO A 255 -13.93 -5.68 -1.70
N ASP A 256 -14.03 -6.75 -0.92
CA ASP A 256 -13.09 -7.10 0.15
C ASP A 256 -11.67 -7.44 -0.32
N GLY A 257 -10.72 -7.08 0.56
CA GLY A 257 -9.27 -7.31 0.46
C GLY A 257 -8.49 -6.36 -0.45
N PRO A 258 -8.70 -5.02 -0.44
CA PRO A 258 -7.88 -4.11 -1.24
C PRO A 258 -6.39 -4.29 -0.91
N SER A 259 -5.61 -4.65 -1.94
CA SER A 259 -4.15 -4.72 -1.88
C SER A 259 -3.52 -3.72 -2.87
N GLY A 260 -3.09 -4.17 -4.05
CA GLY A 260 -2.53 -3.30 -5.09
C GLY A 260 -3.55 -2.49 -5.87
N LEU A 261 -3.09 -1.38 -6.43
CA LEU A 261 -3.90 -0.39 -7.13
C LEU A 261 -3.08 0.29 -8.23
N ALA A 262 -3.64 0.36 -9.43
CA ALA A 262 -3.10 1.18 -10.52
C ALA A 262 -4.19 1.97 -11.23
N TYR A 263 -3.83 3.16 -11.72
CA TYR A 263 -4.64 3.91 -12.67
C TYR A 263 -4.13 3.65 -14.10
N TYR A 264 -5.05 3.56 -15.07
CA TYR A 264 -4.68 3.34 -16.46
C TYR A 264 -3.86 4.52 -17.02
N PRO A 265 -2.63 4.30 -17.54
CA PRO A 265 -1.82 5.39 -18.10
C PRO A 265 -2.31 5.92 -19.45
N GLY A 266 -3.35 5.31 -20.04
CA GLY A 266 -3.94 5.74 -21.31
C GLY A 266 -3.39 5.05 -22.55
N THR A 267 -2.46 4.09 -22.41
CA THR A 267 -1.91 3.30 -23.52
C THR A 267 -1.88 1.80 -23.24
N GLY A 268 -2.13 1.00 -24.27
CA GLY A 268 -1.93 -0.45 -24.27
C GLY A 268 -3.17 -1.32 -24.01
N LEU A 269 -4.21 -0.79 -23.37
CA LEU A 269 -5.54 -1.43 -23.27
C LEU A 269 -6.57 -0.74 -24.19
N PRO A 270 -7.71 -1.39 -24.48
CA PRO A 270 -8.83 -0.76 -25.20
C PRO A 270 -9.38 0.48 -24.48
N THR A 271 -9.85 1.46 -25.25
CA THR A 271 -10.34 2.77 -24.75
C THR A 271 -11.51 2.70 -23.78
N LYS A 272 -12.18 1.54 -23.67
CA LYS A 272 -13.18 1.32 -22.60
C LYS A 272 -12.57 1.38 -21.20
N TYR A 273 -11.25 1.27 -21.07
CA TYR A 273 -10.51 1.41 -19.81
C TYR A 273 -9.95 2.82 -19.60
N ASP A 274 -10.23 3.76 -20.51
CA ASP A 274 -9.86 5.16 -20.30
C ASP A 274 -10.48 5.63 -18.97
N ASP A 275 -9.64 6.19 -18.11
CA ASP A 275 -10.00 6.69 -16.77
C ASP A 275 -10.32 5.61 -15.72
N HIS A 276 -9.97 4.35 -15.99
CA HIS A 276 -10.16 3.26 -15.05
C HIS A 276 -9.00 3.11 -14.05
N PHE A 277 -9.39 2.73 -12.84
CA PHE A 277 -8.54 2.10 -11.83
C PHE A 277 -8.62 0.57 -11.95
N PHE A 278 -7.59 -0.10 -11.45
CA PHE A 278 -7.50 -1.56 -11.31
C PHE A 278 -7.07 -1.85 -9.88
N LEU A 279 -7.96 -2.46 -9.09
CA LEU A 279 -7.72 -2.81 -7.69
C LEU A 279 -7.65 -4.33 -7.54
N CYS A 280 -6.57 -4.81 -6.93
CA CYS A 280 -6.42 -6.20 -6.52
C CYS A 280 -7.25 -6.49 -5.25
N GLY A 281 -8.04 -7.56 -5.29
CA GLY A 281 -8.77 -8.09 -4.14
C GLY A 281 -8.14 -9.38 -3.62
N PHE A 282 -7.46 -9.32 -2.48
CA PHE A 282 -6.75 -10.42 -1.84
C PHE A 282 -7.62 -11.10 -0.77
N LYS A 283 -8.10 -12.32 -1.05
CA LYS A 283 -9.08 -13.03 -0.18
C LYS A 283 -8.62 -14.38 0.35
N GLY A 284 -7.31 -14.64 0.41
CA GLY A 284 -6.75 -15.91 0.90
C GLY A 284 -7.07 -17.17 0.06
N SER A 285 -7.76 -17.03 -1.07
CA SER A 285 -7.81 -18.04 -2.14
C SER A 285 -7.95 -17.42 -3.53
N SER A 286 -7.32 -17.98 -4.56
CA SER A 286 -7.43 -17.44 -5.94
C SER A 286 -8.88 -17.42 -6.41
N ALA A 287 -9.65 -18.48 -6.14
CA ALA A 287 -11.05 -18.62 -6.58
C ALA A 287 -12.01 -17.56 -6.00
N ARG A 288 -11.63 -16.84 -4.95
CA ARG A 288 -12.41 -15.73 -4.36
C ARG A 288 -11.80 -14.36 -4.64
N SER A 289 -10.60 -14.33 -5.20
CA SER A 289 -9.81 -13.14 -5.42
C SER A 289 -9.98 -12.70 -6.89
N ALA A 290 -9.90 -11.40 -7.13
CA ALA A 290 -10.07 -10.82 -8.45
C ALA A 290 -9.38 -9.46 -8.52
N VAL A 291 -8.97 -9.07 -9.72
CA VAL A 291 -8.69 -7.66 -10.02
C VAL A 291 -9.99 -7.04 -10.49
N SER A 292 -10.47 -6.04 -9.77
CA SER A 292 -11.67 -5.26 -10.12
C SER A 292 -11.27 -3.97 -10.82
N SER A 293 -12.14 -3.44 -11.66
CA SER A 293 -11.91 -2.18 -12.35
C SER A 293 -13.16 -1.29 -12.32
N TRP A 294 -12.94 0.01 -12.21
CA TRP A 294 -13.96 1.05 -12.28
C TRP A 294 -13.31 2.38 -12.68
N ALA A 295 -14.11 3.28 -13.23
CA ALA A 295 -13.77 4.69 -13.32
C ALA A 295 -14.45 5.49 -12.21
N VAL A 296 -14.09 6.77 -12.10
CA VAL A 296 -14.77 7.73 -11.24
C VAL A 296 -15.25 8.91 -12.06
N LYS A 297 -16.35 9.54 -11.64
CA LYS A 297 -16.77 10.83 -12.18
C LYS A 297 -17.04 11.84 -11.06
N PRO A 298 -16.83 13.14 -11.30
CA PRO A 298 -17.10 14.17 -10.29
C PRO A 298 -18.55 14.16 -9.80
N LYS A 299 -18.74 14.34 -8.50
CA LYS A 299 -20.02 14.49 -7.81
C LYS A 299 -19.89 15.52 -6.69
N GLY A 300 -20.24 16.77 -7.00
CA GLY A 300 -20.00 17.89 -6.08
C GLY A 300 -18.50 18.09 -5.84
N ALA A 301 -18.09 18.11 -4.57
CA ALA A 301 -16.68 18.18 -4.16
C ALA A 301 -16.01 16.79 -3.98
N SER A 302 -16.70 15.72 -4.37
CA SER A 302 -16.22 14.33 -4.30
C SER A 302 -16.44 13.63 -5.65
N PHE A 303 -16.47 12.31 -5.65
CA PHE A 303 -16.65 11.46 -6.82
C PHE A 303 -17.77 10.44 -6.61
N GLU A 304 -18.16 9.76 -7.67
CA GLU A 304 -18.87 8.47 -7.59
C GLU A 304 -18.25 7.44 -8.53
N LEU A 305 -18.24 6.17 -8.13
CA LEU A 305 -17.79 5.05 -8.96
C LEU A 305 -18.75 4.87 -10.14
N VAL A 306 -18.18 4.55 -11.29
CA VAL A 306 -18.90 4.17 -12.50
C VAL A 306 -18.17 3.02 -13.21
N ASP A 307 -18.92 2.25 -13.99
CA ASP A 307 -18.41 1.14 -14.80
C ASP A 307 -17.63 0.08 -14.00
N GLU A 308 -18.11 -0.24 -12.79
CA GLU A 308 -17.53 -1.30 -11.95
C GLU A 308 -17.74 -2.68 -12.57
N HIS A 309 -16.65 -3.41 -12.76
CA HIS A 309 -16.67 -4.80 -13.21
C HIS A 309 -15.41 -5.56 -12.78
N VAL A 310 -15.48 -6.89 -12.83
CA VAL A 310 -14.29 -7.74 -12.67
C VAL A 310 -13.45 -7.67 -13.94
N PHE A 311 -12.18 -7.30 -13.80
CA PHE A 311 -11.21 -7.27 -14.89
C PHE A 311 -10.58 -8.65 -15.12
N ILE A 312 -10.08 -9.26 -14.05
CA ILE A 312 -9.54 -10.63 -14.05
C ILE A 312 -10.08 -11.35 -12.81
N ASP A 313 -10.67 -12.51 -13.01
CA ASP A 313 -11.13 -13.38 -11.91
C ASP A 313 -10.09 -14.43 -11.54
N SER A 314 -10.36 -15.15 -10.46
CA SER A 314 -9.61 -16.34 -10.06
C SER A 314 -8.10 -16.10 -9.88
N VAL A 315 -7.72 -14.89 -9.44
CA VAL A 315 -6.33 -14.47 -9.26
C VAL A 315 -6.15 -13.82 -7.90
N GLN A 316 -5.25 -14.38 -7.08
CA GLN A 316 -4.86 -13.75 -5.82
C GLN A 316 -3.71 -12.77 -6.03
N ALA A 317 -4.03 -11.67 -6.69
CA ALA A 317 -3.05 -10.64 -6.98
C ALA A 317 -2.70 -9.86 -5.69
N THR A 318 -1.40 -9.67 -5.46
CA THR A 318 -0.88 -8.80 -4.40
C THR A 318 -0.69 -7.38 -4.90
N ASP A 319 -0.32 -7.22 -6.17
CA ASP A 319 -0.14 -5.90 -6.77
C ASP A 319 -0.39 -5.88 -8.29
N VAL A 320 -0.65 -4.69 -8.84
CA VAL A 320 -0.86 -4.42 -10.27
C VAL A 320 -0.17 -3.12 -10.70
N ALA A 321 0.51 -3.14 -11.85
CA ALA A 321 1.21 -1.97 -12.38
C ALA A 321 1.20 -1.95 -13.92
N PHE A 322 1.48 -0.78 -14.51
CA PHE A 322 1.69 -0.63 -15.94
C PHE A 322 3.16 -0.37 -16.24
N GLY A 323 3.73 -1.14 -17.15
CA GLY A 323 5.12 -0.97 -17.57
C GLY A 323 5.29 0.11 -18.65
N PRO A 324 6.52 0.61 -18.89
CA PRO A 324 6.87 1.47 -20.02
C PRO A 324 6.49 0.91 -21.39
N ASP A 325 6.34 -0.42 -21.48
CA ASP A 325 5.88 -1.09 -22.68
C ASP A 325 4.35 -1.09 -22.85
N SER A 326 3.63 -0.31 -22.03
CA SER A 326 2.16 -0.19 -21.99
C SER A 326 1.44 -1.51 -21.70
N LYS A 327 2.13 -2.51 -21.14
CA LYS A 327 1.50 -3.75 -20.68
C LYS A 327 1.13 -3.65 -19.21
N ILE A 328 0.15 -4.43 -18.81
CA ILE A 328 -0.26 -4.56 -17.41
C ILE A 328 0.46 -5.76 -16.79
N TYR A 329 0.93 -5.59 -15.57
CA TYR A 329 1.68 -6.57 -14.79
C TYR A 329 0.98 -6.80 -13.46
N PHE A 330 1.01 -8.04 -12.97
CA PHE A 330 0.44 -8.38 -11.67
C PHE A 330 1.35 -9.36 -10.95
N SER A 331 1.54 -9.14 -9.65
CA SER A 331 2.15 -10.13 -8.76
C SER A 331 1.05 -10.99 -8.14
N GLU A 332 1.26 -12.30 -8.06
CA GLU A 332 0.30 -13.25 -7.50
C GLU A 332 0.93 -14.12 -6.41
N TRP A 333 0.24 -14.19 -5.27
CA TRP A 333 0.64 -14.95 -4.09
C TRP A 333 0.34 -16.45 -4.19
N GLY A 334 -0.76 -16.81 -4.85
CA GLY A 334 -1.28 -18.17 -4.90
C GLY A 334 -2.41 -18.42 -3.91
N GLU A 335 -2.22 -19.31 -2.95
CA GLU A 335 -3.27 -19.73 -2.02
C GLU A 335 -2.87 -19.46 -0.56
N GLY A 336 -3.87 -19.17 0.28
CA GLY A 336 -3.69 -18.92 1.71
C GLY A 336 -3.16 -17.53 2.05
N TRP A 337 -2.73 -17.37 3.30
CA TRP A 337 -2.22 -16.12 3.85
C TRP A 337 -0.74 -16.19 4.27
N GLU A 338 -0.18 -17.40 4.40
CA GLU A 338 1.14 -17.64 5.03
C GLU A 338 2.28 -17.87 4.03
N GLY A 339 2.02 -17.72 2.73
CA GLY A 339 3.04 -17.77 1.67
C GLY A 339 3.56 -19.18 1.39
N ALA A 340 3.48 -19.63 0.14
CA ALA A 340 3.93 -20.97 -0.23
C ALA A 340 5.44 -21.06 -0.57
N GLY A 341 6.23 -20.03 -0.25
CA GLY A 341 7.63 -19.89 -0.66
C GLY A 341 7.82 -19.70 -2.18
N LYS A 342 6.74 -19.39 -2.90
CA LYS A 342 6.71 -19.16 -4.34
C LYS A 342 5.66 -18.10 -4.65
N GLY A 343 5.91 -17.32 -5.71
CA GLY A 343 4.97 -16.35 -6.27
C GLY A 343 5.06 -16.36 -7.79
N ARG A 344 4.17 -15.61 -8.45
CA ARG A 344 4.13 -15.50 -9.91
C ARG A 344 4.07 -14.03 -10.31
N LEU A 345 4.73 -13.69 -11.41
CA LEU A 345 4.55 -12.42 -12.09
C LEU A 345 3.86 -12.72 -13.42
N PHE A 346 2.75 -12.04 -13.67
CA PHE A 346 2.02 -12.12 -14.93
C PHE A 346 2.18 -10.81 -15.68
N ARG A 347 2.18 -10.93 -17.00
CA ARG A 347 2.16 -9.81 -17.93
C ARG A 347 1.04 -10.06 -18.93
N MET A 348 0.17 -9.08 -19.10
CA MET A 348 -0.98 -9.14 -20.01
C MET A 348 -1.02 -7.90 -20.90
N TRP A 349 -1.61 -8.05 -22.08
CA TRP A 349 -1.79 -6.97 -23.04
C TRP A 349 -2.93 -7.31 -24.00
N ASP A 350 -3.54 -6.28 -24.58
CA ASP A 350 -4.44 -6.45 -25.71
C ASP A 350 -3.61 -6.52 -27.01
N PRO A 351 -3.79 -7.57 -27.84
CA PRO A 351 -2.94 -7.81 -29.00
C PRO A 351 -3.10 -6.76 -30.11
N ASP A 352 -4.16 -5.95 -30.09
CA ASP A 352 -4.44 -4.96 -31.12
C ASP A 352 -4.00 -3.56 -30.69
N THR A 353 -4.36 -3.11 -29.50
CA THR A 353 -3.98 -1.78 -29.01
C THR A 353 -2.50 -1.66 -28.69
N ILE A 354 -1.81 -2.76 -28.36
CA ILE A 354 -0.37 -2.73 -28.12
C ILE A 354 0.46 -2.35 -29.36
N LYS A 355 -0.14 -2.44 -30.56
CA LYS A 355 0.50 -2.08 -31.84
C LYS A 355 0.39 -0.58 -32.16
N ALA A 356 -0.33 0.20 -31.36
CA ALA A 356 -0.52 1.62 -31.60
C ALA A 356 0.82 2.37 -31.55
N ALA A 357 1.01 3.36 -32.44
CA ALA A 357 2.25 4.13 -32.52
C ALA A 357 2.61 4.82 -31.18
N GLN A 358 1.61 5.22 -30.41
CA GLN A 358 1.78 5.84 -29.11
C GLN A 358 2.46 4.93 -28.08
N VAL A 359 2.30 3.59 -28.18
CA VAL A 359 2.97 2.63 -27.28
C VAL A 359 4.50 2.71 -27.45
N GLU A 360 4.96 2.83 -28.68
CA GLU A 360 6.39 2.95 -28.98
C GLU A 360 6.95 4.33 -28.57
N GLU A 361 6.12 5.38 -28.63
CA GLU A 361 6.47 6.70 -28.12
C GLU A 361 6.66 6.67 -26.59
N VAL A 362 5.69 6.12 -25.85
CA VAL A 362 5.77 5.95 -24.38
C VAL A 362 7.00 5.14 -24.00
N ARG A 363 7.24 4.02 -24.68
CA ARG A 363 8.42 3.19 -24.44
C ARG A 363 9.72 3.99 -24.55
N LYS A 364 9.86 4.85 -25.57
CA LYS A 364 11.08 5.65 -25.75
C LYS A 364 11.25 6.76 -24.71
N LEU A 365 10.15 7.33 -24.23
CA LEU A 365 10.17 8.40 -23.23
C LEU A 365 10.48 7.89 -21.81
N LEU A 366 10.11 6.64 -21.52
CA LEU A 366 10.21 6.03 -20.19
C LEU A 366 11.27 4.93 -20.07
N ALA A 367 11.98 4.58 -21.15
CA ALA A 367 13.05 3.58 -21.17
C ALA A 367 14.36 4.06 -20.54
#